data_AF-A0A6B3NH06-F1
#
_entry.id   AF-A0A6B3NH06-F1
#
_cell.length_a   1.000
_cell.length_b   1.000
_cell.length_c   1.000
_cell.angle_alpha   90.00
_cell.angle_beta   90.00
_cell.angle_gamma   90.00
#
_symmetry.space_group_name_H-M   'P 1'
#
loop_
_entity.id
_entity.type
_entity.pdbx_description
1 polymer ?
#
loop_
_entity_poly.entity_id
_entity_poly.type
_entity_poly.pdbx_seq_one_letter_code
_entity_poly.pdbx_strand_id
1 'polypeptide(L)'
;MSNHNVENLVIIGSGPAGYTAAIYAARANLKPLMFEGFQAGGIPGGQLMTTTEVENFPGFPEGITGPQLMERMRAQAVRWGTECYTEDVTFVDLSQRPFIVRSAEREVKANSIVIATGATAKRLRLPSEEQYWSNGISACAICDGATPIFAGEELAVVGAGDSAAEEAIYLTKYGSHVHMLVRRDVMRASKTMQDRVLNNPKITIHWNTQPVDVFGENNRMSGVQLKDTKTGEERDIAVKGMFYAIGHTPNTSLFKGQLELDEVGYIVTKANSVETSVEGVYAAGDVQDHEFRQAISAAGTGCMAAMSAERWLSATNLIQEYHQHLEPEQPVAKATQTAEEKPAATTAESFDINNTRHFGGYALRKLFHDSDRLIMVKYVSPTCGPCRTLKPILNKVVDEFEGKIHFVEIDIEADPEIAQNAMVTGTPTVQFFKDKEILTQLKGLKQKSEYRQTIEKYLTAEVAASK
;
A
#
# COMPACT_ATOMS: atom_id res chain seq x y z
N MET A 1 -15.83 19.45 30.84
CA MET A 1 -15.30 19.98 29.57
C MET A 1 -14.35 18.93 29.01
N SER A 2 -14.86 18.02 28.18
CA SER A 2 -14.07 16.94 27.58
C SER A 2 -13.15 17.53 26.51
N ASN A 3 -11.84 17.46 26.77
CA ASN A 3 -10.80 17.85 25.83
C ASN A 3 -11.01 17.11 24.50
N HIS A 4 -11.38 17.83 23.45
CA HIS A 4 -11.49 17.35 22.06
C HIS A 4 -10.11 16.98 21.43
N ASN A 5 -9.14 16.55 22.23
CA ASN A 5 -7.72 16.51 21.85
C ASN A 5 -7.07 15.12 21.97
N VAL A 6 -7.83 14.06 22.26
CA VAL A 6 -7.31 12.70 22.41
C VAL A 6 -8.23 11.72 21.70
N GLU A 7 -7.67 10.98 20.75
CA GLU A 7 -8.38 9.92 20.03
C GLU A 7 -8.53 8.69 20.92
N ASN A 8 -9.67 8.00 20.81
CA ASN A 8 -9.85 6.71 21.48
C ASN A 8 -8.82 5.69 20.99
N LEU A 9 -8.70 5.58 19.66
CA LEU A 9 -7.88 4.57 19.00
C LEU A 9 -7.21 5.14 17.76
N VAL A 10 -5.88 5.04 17.72
CA VAL A 10 -5.10 5.28 16.51
C VAL A 10 -4.61 3.95 15.94
N ILE A 11 -4.77 3.78 14.63
CA ILE A 11 -4.31 2.60 13.88
C ILE A 11 -3.18 3.03 12.95
N ILE A 12 -2.04 2.35 13.01
CA ILE A 12 -0.87 2.63 12.18
C ILE A 12 -0.69 1.50 11.17
N GLY A 13 -1.05 1.75 9.92
CA GLY A 13 -0.94 0.79 8.81
C GLY A 13 -2.30 0.45 8.17
N SER A 14 -2.27 0.25 6.84
CA SER A 14 -3.45 0.09 5.97
C SER A 14 -3.54 -1.28 5.29
N GLY A 15 -2.89 -2.31 5.83
CA GLY A 15 -3.10 -3.68 5.34
C GLY A 15 -4.44 -4.27 5.80
N PRO A 16 -4.69 -5.57 5.50
CA PRO A 16 -5.89 -6.27 5.96
C PRO A 16 -6.13 -6.17 7.47
N ALA A 17 -5.06 -6.24 8.27
CA ALA A 17 -5.12 -6.09 9.72
C ALA A 17 -5.61 -4.69 10.13
N GLY A 18 -5.04 -3.64 9.53
CA GLY A 18 -5.39 -2.26 9.82
C GLY A 18 -6.84 -1.96 9.47
N TYR A 19 -7.27 -2.25 8.24
CA TYR A 19 -8.66 -1.99 7.84
C TYR A 19 -9.67 -2.82 8.62
N THR A 20 -9.36 -4.08 8.95
CA THR A 20 -10.25 -4.89 9.80
C THR A 20 -10.35 -4.28 11.20
N ALA A 21 -9.23 -3.87 11.80
CA ALA A 21 -9.25 -3.19 13.08
C ALA A 21 -10.11 -1.91 13.05
N ALA A 22 -9.96 -1.11 11.99
CA ALA A 22 -10.75 0.10 11.79
C ALA A 22 -12.25 -0.18 11.69
N ILE A 23 -12.66 -1.16 10.89
CA ILE A 23 -14.07 -1.55 10.73
C ILE A 23 -14.69 -1.91 12.09
N TYR A 24 -14.00 -2.73 12.90
CA TYR A 24 -14.52 -3.17 14.19
C TYR A 24 -14.57 -2.02 15.20
N ALA A 25 -13.51 -1.22 15.32
CA ALA A 25 -13.47 -0.08 16.23
C ALA A 25 -14.49 1.00 15.85
N ALA A 26 -14.67 1.27 14.55
CA ALA A 26 -15.61 2.26 14.07
C ALA A 26 -17.06 1.83 14.34
N ARG A 27 -17.39 0.55 14.14
CA ARG A 27 -18.70 -0.03 14.52
C ARG A 27 -18.95 -0.04 16.03
N ALA A 28 -17.90 -0.01 16.84
CA ALA A 28 -17.97 0.14 18.29
C ALA A 28 -18.05 1.62 18.73
N ASN A 29 -18.35 2.55 17.82
CA ASN A 29 -18.48 3.99 18.10
C ASN A 29 -17.20 4.63 18.66
N LEU A 30 -16.02 4.05 18.39
CA LEU A 30 -14.74 4.60 18.85
C LEU A 30 -14.17 5.69 17.95
N LYS A 31 -14.74 5.88 16.75
CA LYS A 31 -14.25 6.81 15.71
C LYS A 31 -12.72 6.71 15.50
N PRO A 32 -12.21 5.55 15.03
CA PRO A 32 -10.78 5.33 14.93
C PRO A 32 -10.14 6.25 13.88
N LEU A 33 -8.93 6.72 14.19
CA LEU A 33 -8.07 7.44 13.27
C LEU A 33 -7.02 6.48 12.70
N MET A 34 -6.86 6.44 11.38
CA MET A 34 -5.90 5.55 10.70
C MET A 34 -4.86 6.33 9.91
N PHE A 35 -3.59 5.99 10.12
CA PHE A 35 -2.50 6.38 9.23
C PHE A 35 -2.28 5.28 8.19
N GLU A 36 -2.52 5.60 6.91
CA GLU A 36 -2.49 4.61 5.83
C GLU A 36 -1.08 4.37 5.27
N GLY A 37 -0.11 5.24 5.57
CA GLY A 37 1.18 5.28 4.89
C GLY A 37 1.16 6.10 3.61
N PHE A 38 2.34 6.51 3.16
CA PHE A 38 2.53 7.33 1.96
C PHE A 38 3.80 6.95 1.17
N GLN A 39 4.97 7.21 1.74
CA GLN A 39 6.28 6.86 1.15
C GLN A 39 6.92 5.73 1.94
N ALA A 40 7.21 5.96 3.22
CA ALA A 40 7.85 4.98 4.09
C ALA A 40 6.93 3.78 4.36
N GLY A 41 5.63 4.03 4.53
CA GLY A 41 4.60 3.00 4.67
C GLY A 41 4.18 2.33 3.36
N GLY A 42 4.66 2.83 2.22
CA GLY A 42 4.29 2.35 0.89
C GLY A 42 2.87 2.75 0.45
N ILE A 43 2.38 2.08 -0.59
CA ILE A 43 1.04 2.34 -1.16
C ILE A 43 -0.03 1.90 -0.14
N PRO A 44 -1.01 2.75 0.18
CA PRO A 44 -2.16 2.37 1.03
C PRO A 44 -2.81 1.07 0.57
N GLY A 45 -3.02 0.14 1.50
CA GLY A 45 -3.42 -1.25 1.21
C GLY A 45 -2.33 -2.28 1.48
N GLY A 46 -1.07 -1.84 1.65
CA GLY A 46 0.04 -2.72 2.00
C GLY A 46 0.45 -3.69 0.88
N GLN A 47 1.01 -4.84 1.24
CA GLN A 47 1.64 -5.77 0.29
C GLN A 47 0.70 -6.27 -0.83
N LEU A 48 -0.61 -6.36 -0.56
CA LEU A 48 -1.61 -6.76 -1.55
C LEU A 48 -1.75 -5.77 -2.71
N MET A 49 -1.27 -4.53 -2.57
CA MET A 49 -1.22 -3.58 -3.68
C MET A 49 -0.24 -3.98 -4.79
N THR A 50 0.66 -4.92 -4.50
CA THR A 50 1.70 -5.39 -5.42
C THR A 50 1.41 -6.77 -6.02
N THR A 51 0.34 -7.44 -5.57
CA THR A 51 -0.11 -8.71 -6.16
C THR A 51 -1.19 -8.48 -7.23
N THR A 52 -1.29 -9.44 -8.14
CA THR A 52 -2.28 -9.45 -9.23
C THR A 52 -3.61 -10.00 -8.74
N GLU A 53 -3.66 -11.27 -8.34
CA GLU A 53 -4.89 -12.01 -8.02
C GLU A 53 -4.79 -12.65 -6.64
N VAL A 54 -5.91 -12.65 -5.92
CA VAL A 54 -6.07 -13.21 -4.57
C VAL A 54 -7.21 -14.22 -4.63
N GLU A 55 -6.85 -15.50 -4.56
CA GLU A 55 -7.80 -16.61 -4.63
C GLU A 55 -8.10 -17.23 -3.25
N ASN A 56 -7.30 -16.88 -2.24
CA ASN A 56 -7.34 -17.50 -0.91
C ASN A 56 -7.94 -16.60 0.18
N PHE A 57 -8.56 -15.47 -0.19
CA PHE A 57 -9.35 -14.66 0.73
C PHE A 57 -10.83 -15.06 0.64
N PRO A 58 -11.44 -15.60 1.73
CA PRO A 58 -12.79 -16.13 1.68
C PRO A 58 -13.83 -15.04 1.37
N GLY A 59 -14.85 -15.41 0.59
CA GLY A 59 -15.91 -14.49 0.13
C GLY A 59 -15.78 -14.03 -1.32
N PHE A 60 -14.72 -14.44 -2.02
CA PHE A 60 -14.46 -14.14 -3.43
C PHE A 60 -14.25 -15.44 -4.23
N PRO A 61 -15.33 -16.19 -4.56
CA PRO A 61 -15.20 -17.50 -5.20
C PRO A 61 -14.60 -17.45 -6.61
N GLU A 62 -14.72 -16.31 -7.30
CA GLU A 62 -14.08 -16.06 -8.60
C GLU A 62 -12.71 -15.37 -8.48
N GLY A 63 -12.14 -15.28 -7.27
CA GLY A 63 -10.95 -14.48 -7.00
C GLY A 63 -11.23 -12.96 -6.98
N ILE A 64 -10.24 -12.20 -6.54
CA ILE A 64 -10.27 -10.72 -6.56
C ILE A 64 -8.85 -10.20 -6.70
N THR A 65 -8.65 -9.06 -7.37
CA THR A 65 -7.31 -8.47 -7.41
C THR A 65 -6.93 -7.88 -6.04
N GLY A 66 -5.66 -7.94 -5.68
CA GLY A 66 -5.17 -7.38 -4.42
C GLY A 66 -5.57 -5.92 -4.20
N PRO A 67 -5.39 -5.03 -5.20
CA PRO A 67 -5.87 -3.64 -5.12
C PRO A 67 -7.38 -3.49 -4.95
N GLN A 68 -8.20 -4.31 -5.62
CA GLN A 68 -9.66 -4.25 -5.46
C GLN A 68 -10.10 -4.70 -4.07
N LEU A 69 -9.45 -5.73 -3.51
CA LEU A 69 -9.72 -6.18 -2.15
C LEU A 69 -9.42 -5.08 -1.13
N MET A 70 -8.27 -4.40 -1.25
CA MET A 70 -7.90 -3.30 -0.36
C MET A 70 -8.81 -2.09 -0.49
N GLU A 71 -9.24 -1.74 -1.71
CA GLU A 71 -10.21 -0.66 -1.91
C GLU A 71 -11.55 -0.98 -1.24
N ARG A 72 -12.05 -2.22 -1.35
CA ARG A 72 -13.29 -2.64 -0.68
C ARG A 72 -13.17 -2.58 0.84
N MET A 73 -12.05 -3.04 1.41
CA MET A 73 -11.79 -2.96 2.85
C MET A 73 -11.72 -1.50 3.34
N ARG A 74 -11.02 -0.64 2.59
CA ARG A 74 -10.94 0.80 2.87
C ARG A 74 -12.32 1.46 2.84
N ALA A 75 -13.09 1.22 1.79
CA ALA A 75 -14.45 1.77 1.65
C ALA A 75 -15.35 1.34 2.81
N GLN A 76 -15.23 0.09 3.27
CA GLN A 76 -15.96 -0.40 4.44
C GLN A 76 -15.54 0.31 5.74
N ALA A 77 -14.23 0.53 5.95
CA ALA A 77 -13.74 1.27 7.12
C ALA A 77 -14.25 2.72 7.14
N VAL A 78 -14.18 3.42 6.00
CA VAL A 78 -14.65 4.81 5.84
C VAL A 78 -16.16 4.91 6.02
N ARG A 79 -16.94 3.96 5.48
CA ARG A 79 -18.41 3.91 5.67
C ARG A 79 -18.81 3.92 7.14
N TRP A 80 -18.06 3.22 8.00
CA TRP A 80 -18.30 3.17 9.44
C TRP A 80 -17.66 4.32 10.22
N GLY A 81 -17.11 5.32 9.54
CA GLY A 81 -16.66 6.57 10.17
C GLY A 81 -15.19 6.58 10.58
N THR A 82 -14.37 5.67 10.05
CA THR A 82 -12.91 5.73 10.23
C THR A 82 -12.35 6.97 9.54
N GLU A 83 -11.53 7.74 10.25
CA GLU A 83 -10.79 8.87 9.68
C GLU A 83 -9.44 8.41 9.16
N CYS A 84 -9.36 8.17 7.85
CA CYS A 84 -8.13 7.73 7.19
C CYS A 84 -7.28 8.92 6.68
N TYR A 85 -5.99 8.90 7.02
CA TYR A 85 -4.99 9.86 6.56
C TYR A 85 -3.86 9.16 5.82
N THR A 86 -3.68 9.53 4.56
CA THR A 86 -2.62 9.01 3.69
C THR A 86 -1.29 9.70 4.01
N GLU A 87 -0.72 9.33 5.15
CA GLU A 87 0.48 9.94 5.74
C GLU A 87 1.35 8.87 6.39
N ASP A 88 2.67 9.08 6.37
CA ASP A 88 3.61 8.27 7.12
C ASP A 88 3.68 8.73 8.57
N VAL A 89 3.53 7.78 9.50
CA VAL A 89 3.93 8.01 10.89
C VAL A 89 5.45 8.03 10.95
N THR A 90 6.00 9.12 11.48
CA THR A 90 7.45 9.34 11.59
C THR A 90 7.95 9.24 13.03
N PHE A 91 7.05 9.34 14.00
CA PHE A 91 7.39 9.25 15.42
C PHE A 91 6.22 8.72 16.24
N VAL A 92 6.53 7.90 17.25
CA VAL A 92 5.60 7.40 18.25
C VAL A 92 6.28 7.46 19.61
N ASP A 93 5.57 7.92 20.65
CA ASP A 93 6.02 7.87 22.04
C ASP A 93 5.06 7.02 22.88
N LEU A 94 5.54 5.82 23.26
CA LEU A 94 4.83 4.84 24.08
C LEU A 94 5.19 4.94 25.58
N SER A 95 6.07 5.87 25.96
CA SER A 95 6.54 6.02 27.36
C SER A 95 5.57 6.78 28.27
N GLN A 96 4.58 7.46 27.67
CA GLN A 96 3.61 8.30 28.36
C GLN A 96 2.17 7.96 27.94
N ARG A 97 1.19 8.47 28.71
CA ARG A 97 -0.23 8.41 28.36
C ARG A 97 -0.89 9.80 28.45
N PRO A 98 -1.77 10.17 27.50
CA PRO A 98 -2.05 9.47 26.24
C PRO A 98 -0.80 9.39 25.35
N PHE A 99 -0.72 8.34 24.53
CA PHE A 99 0.40 8.14 23.61
C PHE A 99 0.45 9.24 22.56
N ILE A 100 1.64 9.53 22.04
CA ILE A 100 1.81 10.52 20.96
C ILE A 100 2.15 9.82 19.66
N VAL A 101 1.44 10.16 18.58
CA VAL A 101 1.70 9.70 17.21
C VAL A 101 1.86 10.93 16.31
N ARG A 102 2.95 11.00 15.55
CA ARG A 102 3.23 12.13 14.64
C ARG A 102 3.45 11.67 13.21
N SER A 103 2.92 12.44 12.28
CA SER A 103 3.33 12.46 10.87
C SER A 103 4.02 13.80 10.56
N ALA A 104 4.32 14.05 9.29
CA ALA A 104 4.77 15.37 8.83
C ALA A 104 3.67 16.46 8.94
N GLU A 105 2.40 16.06 8.93
CA GLU A 105 1.25 16.97 8.82
C GLU A 105 0.53 17.15 10.17
N ARG A 106 0.64 16.18 11.07
CA ARG A 106 -0.14 16.18 12.31
C ARG A 106 0.56 15.52 13.49
N GLU A 107 0.20 15.98 14.67
CA GLU A 107 0.43 15.30 15.94
C GLU A 107 -0.94 14.90 16.51
N VAL A 108 -1.06 13.64 16.92
CA VAL A 108 -2.28 13.07 17.51
C VAL A 108 -1.93 12.45 18.85
N LYS A 109 -2.80 12.66 19.84
CA LYS A 109 -2.75 11.95 21.11
C LYS A 109 -3.75 10.81 21.10
N ALA A 110 -3.37 9.63 21.59
CA ALA A 110 -4.20 8.44 21.54
C ALA A 110 -4.26 7.73 22.90
N ASN A 111 -5.46 7.32 23.32
CA ASN A 111 -5.62 6.48 24.51
C ASN A 111 -5.08 5.06 24.27
N SER A 112 -5.29 4.54 23.06
CA SER A 112 -4.86 3.20 22.63
C SER A 112 -4.30 3.23 21.19
N ILE A 113 -3.39 2.31 20.88
CA ILE A 113 -2.78 2.18 19.54
C ILE A 113 -2.88 0.73 19.03
N VAL A 114 -3.25 0.55 17.76
CA VAL A 114 -3.05 -0.70 17.02
C VAL A 114 -1.94 -0.51 16.00
N ILE A 115 -0.89 -1.30 16.11
CA ILE A 115 0.23 -1.36 15.17
C ILE A 115 -0.08 -2.46 14.15
N ALA A 116 -0.29 -2.05 12.91
CA ALA A 116 -0.60 -2.90 11.77
C ALA A 116 0.30 -2.57 10.55
N THR A 117 1.56 -2.23 10.83
CA THR A 117 2.54 -1.78 9.82
C THR A 117 3.06 -2.90 8.92
N GLY A 118 2.72 -4.15 9.23
CA GLY A 118 3.06 -5.34 8.45
C GLY A 118 4.56 -5.63 8.41
N ALA A 119 4.97 -6.36 7.37
CA ALA A 119 6.35 -6.67 7.06
C ALA A 119 6.61 -6.50 5.56
N THR A 120 7.88 -6.45 5.18
CA THR A 120 8.32 -6.34 3.80
C THR A 120 9.12 -7.58 3.41
N ALA A 121 8.72 -8.28 2.36
CA ALA A 121 9.48 -9.42 1.84
C ALA A 121 10.92 -9.01 1.46
N LYS A 122 11.91 -9.79 1.88
CA LYS A 122 13.31 -9.54 1.49
C LYS A 122 13.49 -9.92 0.02
N ARG A 123 14.13 -9.04 -0.74
CA ARG A 123 14.44 -9.20 -2.17
C ARG A 123 15.93 -9.13 -2.38
N LEU A 124 16.44 -9.81 -3.41
CA LEU A 124 17.86 -9.79 -3.75
C LEU A 124 18.26 -8.53 -4.53
N ARG A 125 17.29 -7.83 -5.14
CA ARG A 125 17.50 -6.68 -6.01
C ARG A 125 18.35 -7.04 -7.24
N LEU A 126 17.98 -8.13 -7.91
CA LEU A 126 18.61 -8.51 -9.17
C LEU A 126 18.41 -7.42 -10.23
N PRO A 127 19.31 -7.27 -11.22
CA PRO A 127 19.23 -6.19 -12.21
C PRO A 127 17.88 -6.09 -12.92
N SER A 128 17.31 -7.23 -13.33
CA SER A 128 16.03 -7.32 -14.05
C SER A 128 14.84 -7.63 -13.12
N GLU A 129 15.03 -7.61 -11.80
CA GLU A 129 14.02 -8.05 -10.82
C GLU A 129 12.73 -7.22 -10.87
N GLU A 130 12.82 -5.91 -11.10
CA GLU A 130 11.66 -5.02 -11.16
C GLU A 130 10.80 -5.29 -12.40
N GLN A 131 11.43 -5.60 -13.54
CA GLN A 131 10.75 -5.90 -14.79
C GLN A 131 9.87 -7.16 -14.67
N TYR A 132 10.39 -8.20 -14.02
CA TYR A 132 9.71 -9.50 -13.90
C TYR A 132 8.99 -9.70 -12.56
N TRP A 133 8.96 -8.69 -11.68
CA TRP A 133 8.17 -8.74 -10.46
C TRP A 133 6.68 -8.90 -10.78
N SER A 134 6.03 -9.88 -10.15
CA SER A 134 4.65 -10.30 -10.45
C SER A 134 4.42 -10.82 -11.89
N ASN A 135 5.50 -11.01 -12.67
CA ASN A 135 5.49 -11.60 -14.01
C ASN A 135 6.47 -12.78 -14.14
N GLY A 136 6.59 -13.55 -13.06
CA GLY A 136 7.49 -14.69 -12.93
C GLY A 136 8.26 -14.70 -11.62
N ILE A 137 8.54 -13.52 -11.04
CA ILE A 137 9.11 -13.42 -9.69
C ILE A 137 8.01 -13.18 -8.66
N SER A 138 8.01 -13.97 -7.58
CA SER A 138 7.15 -13.80 -6.41
C SER A 138 7.96 -13.96 -5.12
N ALA A 139 7.41 -13.47 -4.01
CA ALA A 139 7.93 -13.72 -2.66
C ALA A 139 6.94 -14.49 -1.76
N CYS A 140 5.91 -15.09 -2.36
CA CYS A 140 4.96 -15.94 -1.66
C CYS A 140 4.55 -17.13 -2.54
N ALA A 141 5.23 -18.26 -2.39
CA ALA A 141 4.85 -19.47 -3.14
C ALA A 141 3.44 -19.96 -2.82
N ILE A 142 2.98 -19.79 -1.58
CA ILE A 142 1.64 -20.20 -1.14
C ILE A 142 0.55 -19.38 -1.86
N CYS A 143 0.81 -18.10 -2.09
CA CYS A 143 -0.11 -17.18 -2.73
C CYS A 143 -0.22 -17.48 -4.22
N ASP A 144 0.91 -17.53 -4.92
CA ASP A 144 0.91 -17.49 -6.38
C ASP A 144 1.19 -18.85 -7.03
N GLY A 145 1.69 -19.84 -6.28
CA GLY A 145 2.15 -21.12 -6.83
C GLY A 145 1.07 -21.95 -7.52
N ALA A 146 -0.20 -21.72 -7.19
CA ALA A 146 -1.34 -22.38 -7.83
C ALA A 146 -1.82 -21.69 -9.13
N THR A 147 -1.30 -20.50 -9.44
CA THR A 147 -1.75 -19.73 -10.61
C THR A 147 -1.44 -20.48 -11.92
N PRO A 148 -2.27 -20.33 -12.97
CA PRO A 148 -2.11 -21.08 -14.22
C PRO A 148 -0.76 -20.92 -14.91
N ILE A 149 -0.02 -19.83 -14.64
CA ILE A 149 1.29 -19.56 -15.25
C ILE A 149 2.40 -20.50 -14.77
N PHE A 150 2.21 -21.19 -13.64
CA PHE A 150 3.21 -22.09 -13.04
C PHE A 150 2.83 -23.57 -13.13
N ALA A 151 1.60 -23.88 -13.55
CA ALA A 151 1.09 -25.23 -13.62
C ALA A 151 1.85 -26.06 -14.68
N GLY A 152 2.50 -27.14 -14.23
CA GLY A 152 3.28 -28.03 -15.11
C GLY A 152 4.64 -27.48 -15.54
N GLU A 153 5.03 -26.30 -15.06
CA GLU A 153 6.29 -25.64 -15.43
C GLU A 153 7.40 -25.90 -14.41
N GLU A 154 8.65 -25.70 -14.80
CA GLU A 154 9.79 -25.72 -13.88
C GLU A 154 9.87 -24.41 -13.10
N LEU A 155 10.09 -24.50 -11.80
CA LEU A 155 10.08 -23.37 -10.86
C LEU A 155 11.38 -23.33 -10.06
N ALA A 156 11.80 -22.15 -9.60
CA ALA A 156 12.94 -21.96 -8.72
C ALA A 156 12.51 -21.39 -7.37
N VAL A 157 13.13 -21.87 -6.27
CA VAL A 157 12.98 -21.31 -4.92
C VAL A 157 14.33 -20.86 -4.43
N VAL A 158 14.45 -19.59 -4.03
CA VAL A 158 15.67 -19.03 -3.46
C VAL A 158 15.55 -19.04 -1.94
N GLY A 159 16.38 -19.80 -1.25
CA GLY A 159 16.38 -19.84 0.20
C GLY A 159 16.90 -21.16 0.76
N ALA A 160 17.05 -21.22 2.09
CA ALA A 160 17.64 -22.37 2.77
C ALA A 160 17.11 -22.60 4.19
N GLY A 161 16.14 -21.81 4.65
CA GLY A 161 15.47 -21.99 5.96
C GLY A 161 14.24 -22.89 5.84
N ASP A 162 13.51 -23.07 6.93
CA ASP A 162 12.29 -23.89 6.93
C ASP A 162 11.25 -23.36 5.93
N SER A 163 11.02 -22.04 5.83
CA SER A 163 10.12 -21.48 4.81
C SER A 163 10.51 -21.87 3.39
N ALA A 164 11.81 -21.88 3.07
CA ALA A 164 12.26 -22.28 1.72
C ALA A 164 12.02 -23.77 1.45
N ALA A 165 12.22 -24.62 2.46
CA ALA A 165 11.93 -26.04 2.35
C ALA A 165 10.42 -26.30 2.20
N GLU A 166 9.58 -25.62 2.99
CA GLU A 166 8.13 -25.72 2.92
C GLU A 166 7.58 -25.22 1.58
N GLU A 167 8.02 -24.04 1.13
CA GLU A 167 7.60 -23.46 -0.15
C GLU A 167 8.06 -24.32 -1.34
N ALA A 168 9.28 -24.85 -1.31
CA ALA A 168 9.76 -25.77 -2.36
C ALA A 168 8.90 -27.03 -2.43
N ILE A 169 8.58 -27.65 -1.28
CA ILE A 169 7.68 -28.82 -1.21
C ILE A 169 6.28 -28.45 -1.70
N TYR A 170 5.74 -27.31 -1.28
CA TYR A 170 4.42 -26.82 -1.70
C TYR A 170 4.32 -26.70 -3.22
N LEU A 171 5.31 -26.09 -3.86
CA LEU A 171 5.34 -25.88 -5.31
C LEU A 171 5.38 -27.18 -6.11
N THR A 172 5.88 -28.29 -5.55
CA THR A 172 5.87 -29.60 -6.24
C THR A 172 4.46 -30.14 -6.56
N LYS A 173 3.42 -29.57 -5.93
CA LYS A 173 2.01 -29.87 -6.22
C LYS A 173 1.56 -29.29 -7.57
N TYR A 174 2.20 -28.21 -8.03
CA TYR A 174 1.78 -27.46 -9.22
C TYR A 174 2.83 -27.53 -10.33
N GLY A 175 4.10 -27.31 -9.99
CA GLY A 175 5.21 -27.39 -10.93
C GLY A 175 5.54 -28.82 -11.37
N SER A 176 6.14 -28.95 -12.55
CA SER A 176 6.72 -30.21 -13.00
C SER A 176 8.00 -30.54 -12.24
N HIS A 177 8.82 -29.52 -11.95
CA HIS A 177 10.07 -29.64 -11.18
C HIS A 177 10.37 -28.35 -10.39
N VAL A 178 11.08 -28.47 -9.27
CA VAL A 178 11.46 -27.33 -8.41
C VAL A 178 12.97 -27.30 -8.17
N HIS A 179 13.60 -26.19 -8.52
CA HIS A 179 15.02 -25.90 -8.34
C HIS A 179 15.21 -25.10 -7.05
N MET A 180 15.73 -25.72 -5.99
CA MET A 180 16.02 -25.02 -4.75
C MET A 180 17.44 -24.46 -4.78
N LEU A 181 17.57 -23.13 -4.83
CA LEU A 181 18.84 -22.40 -4.94
C LEU A 181 19.36 -22.04 -3.55
N VAL A 182 20.43 -22.72 -3.13
CA VAL A 182 21.03 -22.57 -1.80
C VAL A 182 22.42 -21.96 -1.93
N ARG A 183 22.62 -20.76 -1.38
CA ARG A 183 23.88 -19.99 -1.51
C ARG A 183 25.12 -20.68 -0.91
N ARG A 184 24.93 -21.62 0.02
CA ARG A 184 25.99 -22.35 0.72
C ARG A 184 25.88 -23.85 0.41
N ASP A 185 26.75 -24.66 0.99
CA ASP A 185 26.71 -26.12 0.96
C ASP A 185 25.90 -26.74 2.12
N VAL A 186 25.10 -25.91 2.81
CA VAL A 186 24.31 -26.33 3.97
C VAL A 186 22.98 -25.56 4.04
N MET A 187 21.92 -26.25 4.45
CA MET A 187 20.62 -25.66 4.77
C MET A 187 20.53 -25.27 6.25
N ARG A 188 19.78 -24.19 6.53
CA ARG A 188 19.41 -23.77 7.89
C ARG A 188 18.10 -24.39 8.38
N ALA A 189 17.31 -24.96 7.47
CA ALA A 189 16.07 -25.66 7.79
C ALA A 189 16.30 -26.74 8.86
N SER A 190 15.26 -27.05 9.64
CA SER A 190 15.23 -28.19 10.55
C SER A 190 15.56 -29.49 9.83
N LYS A 191 16.16 -30.46 10.54
CA LYS A 191 16.57 -31.75 9.94
C LYS A 191 15.41 -32.46 9.25
N THR A 192 14.23 -32.47 9.88
CA THR A 192 13.01 -33.05 9.32
C THR A 192 12.63 -32.41 7.98
N MET A 193 12.76 -31.08 7.86
CA MET A 193 12.46 -30.38 6.62
C MET A 193 13.53 -30.64 5.55
N GLN A 194 14.80 -30.71 5.92
CA GLN A 194 15.86 -31.12 5.00
C GLN A 194 15.60 -32.53 4.43
N ASP A 195 15.23 -33.50 5.27
CA ASP A 195 14.94 -34.86 4.83
C ASP A 195 13.75 -34.90 3.85
N ARG A 196 12.71 -34.09 4.08
CA ARG A 196 11.56 -34.00 3.16
C ARG A 196 11.95 -33.44 1.80
N VAL A 197 12.81 -32.41 1.76
CA VAL A 197 13.29 -31.82 0.51
C VAL A 197 14.20 -32.82 -0.22
N LEU A 198 15.16 -33.42 0.48
CA LEU A 198 16.13 -34.36 -0.11
C LEU A 198 15.48 -35.63 -0.69
N ASN A 199 14.39 -36.09 -0.09
CA ASN A 199 13.67 -37.29 -0.55
C ASN A 199 12.56 -36.99 -1.58
N ASN A 200 12.37 -35.73 -1.98
CA ASN A 200 11.35 -35.39 -2.97
C ASN A 200 11.92 -35.46 -4.39
N PRO A 201 11.44 -36.36 -5.26
CA PRO A 201 12.00 -36.56 -6.60
C PRO A 201 11.76 -35.38 -7.56
N LYS A 202 10.82 -34.47 -7.22
CA LYS A 202 10.57 -33.25 -8.00
C LYS A 202 11.42 -32.06 -7.56
N ILE A 203 12.35 -32.25 -6.61
CA ILE A 203 13.21 -31.16 -6.13
C ILE A 203 14.67 -31.45 -6.46
N THR A 204 15.33 -30.52 -7.15
CA THR A 204 16.79 -30.49 -7.28
C THR A 204 17.35 -29.35 -6.44
N ILE A 205 18.25 -29.68 -5.50
CA ILE A 205 18.97 -28.68 -4.72
C ILE A 205 20.24 -28.26 -5.47
N HIS A 206 20.38 -26.97 -5.71
CA HIS A 206 21.59 -26.34 -6.23
C HIS A 206 22.35 -25.73 -5.06
N TRP A 207 23.29 -26.50 -4.52
CA TRP A 207 24.21 -26.03 -3.47
C TRP A 207 25.19 -24.99 -4.01
N ASN A 208 25.71 -24.14 -3.12
CA ASN A 208 26.66 -23.08 -3.47
C ASN A 208 26.20 -22.25 -4.67
N THR A 209 24.91 -22.03 -4.83
CA THR A 209 24.35 -21.40 -6.03
C THR A 209 23.55 -20.17 -5.64
N GLN A 210 23.76 -19.07 -6.36
CA GLN A 210 22.97 -17.86 -6.21
C GLN A 210 22.46 -17.37 -7.58
N PRO A 211 21.26 -16.80 -7.65
CA PRO A 211 20.83 -16.08 -8.84
C PRO A 211 21.63 -14.78 -8.99
N VAL A 212 22.00 -14.46 -10.24
CA VAL A 212 22.70 -13.23 -10.63
C VAL A 212 21.74 -12.28 -11.31
N ASP A 213 20.90 -12.81 -12.22
CA ASP A 213 19.81 -12.07 -12.84
C ASP A 213 18.71 -13.03 -13.33
N VAL A 214 17.62 -12.47 -13.85
CA VAL A 214 16.54 -13.18 -14.53
C VAL A 214 16.42 -12.72 -15.98
N PHE A 215 15.91 -13.59 -16.85
CA PHE A 215 15.69 -13.26 -18.27
C PHE A 215 14.33 -13.77 -18.76
N GLY A 216 13.87 -13.20 -19.87
CA GLY A 216 12.53 -13.40 -20.38
C GLY A 216 12.23 -12.60 -21.65
N GLU A 217 11.05 -12.84 -22.20
CA GLU A 217 10.52 -12.13 -23.38
C GLU A 217 9.11 -11.64 -23.08
N ASN A 218 8.66 -10.55 -23.73
CA ASN A 218 7.31 -10.00 -23.57
C ASN A 218 6.91 -9.76 -22.11
N ASN A 219 7.88 -9.29 -21.30
CA ASN A 219 7.72 -9.06 -19.87
C ASN A 219 7.33 -10.31 -19.06
N ARG A 220 7.65 -11.52 -19.53
CA ARG A 220 7.45 -12.78 -18.82
C ARG A 220 8.76 -13.50 -18.62
N MET A 221 9.03 -13.89 -17.38
CA MET A 221 10.24 -14.63 -17.04
C MET A 221 10.25 -16.00 -17.74
N SER A 222 11.41 -16.38 -18.28
CA SER A 222 11.64 -17.71 -18.86
C SER A 222 12.88 -18.42 -18.32
N GLY A 223 13.70 -17.74 -17.50
CA GLY A 223 14.79 -18.38 -16.80
C GLY A 223 15.54 -17.47 -15.83
N VAL A 224 16.53 -18.07 -15.17
CA VAL A 224 17.37 -17.45 -14.15
C VAL A 224 18.82 -17.72 -14.49
N GLN A 225 19.64 -16.67 -14.50
CA GLN A 225 21.09 -16.77 -14.57
C GLN A 225 21.64 -17.05 -13.18
N LEU A 226 22.40 -18.13 -13.05
CA LEU A 226 22.96 -18.61 -11.80
C LEU A 226 24.47 -18.48 -11.79
N LYS A 227 25.02 -18.37 -10.57
CA LYS A 227 26.45 -18.41 -10.33
C LYS A 227 26.77 -19.34 -9.18
N ASP A 228 27.73 -20.22 -9.41
CA ASP A 228 28.34 -21.01 -8.35
C ASP A 228 29.23 -20.10 -7.47
N THR A 229 28.98 -20.10 -6.16
CA THR A 229 29.65 -19.24 -5.19
C THR A 229 31.03 -19.74 -4.80
N LYS A 230 31.40 -20.98 -5.15
CA LYS A 230 32.73 -21.57 -4.95
C LYS A 230 33.60 -21.46 -6.20
N THR A 231 33.06 -21.81 -7.37
CA THR A 231 33.85 -21.85 -8.62
C THR A 231 33.75 -20.56 -9.43
N GLY A 232 32.69 -19.77 -9.24
CA GLY A 232 32.39 -18.59 -10.04
C GLY A 232 31.78 -18.92 -11.42
N GLU A 233 31.55 -20.19 -11.73
CA GLU A 233 30.92 -20.63 -12.97
C GLU A 233 29.48 -20.09 -13.08
N GLU A 234 29.13 -19.59 -14.26
CA GLU A 234 27.81 -19.03 -14.55
C GLU A 234 27.06 -19.97 -15.51
N ARG A 235 25.78 -20.16 -15.25
CA ARG A 235 24.90 -21.01 -16.06
C ARG A 235 23.46 -20.52 -16.01
N ASP A 236 22.71 -20.82 -17.05
CA ASP A 236 21.29 -20.50 -17.11
C ASP A 236 20.45 -21.73 -16.79
N ILE A 237 19.31 -21.53 -16.13
CA ILE A 237 18.24 -22.52 -16.00
C ILE A 237 16.95 -21.96 -16.56
N ALA A 238 16.23 -22.79 -17.33
CA ALA A 238 14.91 -22.46 -17.84
C ALA A 238 13.87 -22.72 -16.75
N VAL A 239 13.22 -21.67 -16.26
CA VAL A 239 12.15 -21.76 -15.25
C VAL A 239 11.12 -20.66 -15.53
N LYS A 240 9.84 -20.95 -15.30
CA LYS A 240 8.76 -19.97 -15.48
C LYS A 240 8.45 -19.16 -14.24
N GLY A 241 8.86 -19.64 -13.07
CA GLY A 241 8.66 -18.96 -11.78
C GLY A 241 9.89 -18.98 -10.90
N MET A 242 10.18 -17.88 -10.21
CA MET A 242 11.21 -17.78 -9.17
C MET A 242 10.59 -17.20 -7.90
N PHE A 243 10.71 -17.92 -6.79
CA PHE A 243 10.10 -17.59 -5.52
C PHE A 243 11.15 -17.27 -4.47
N TYR A 244 11.07 -16.09 -3.86
CA TYR A 244 11.92 -15.71 -2.74
C TYR A 244 11.40 -16.25 -1.42
N ALA A 245 12.15 -17.18 -0.83
CA ALA A 245 11.93 -17.70 0.52
C ALA A 245 13.10 -17.33 1.47
N ILE A 246 13.51 -16.06 1.40
CA ILE A 246 14.65 -15.50 2.17
C ILE A 246 14.22 -14.67 3.40
N GLY A 247 12.95 -14.77 3.78
CA GLY A 247 12.38 -14.14 4.97
C GLY A 247 11.83 -12.73 4.71
N HIS A 248 11.27 -12.13 5.76
CA HIS A 248 10.70 -10.79 5.73
C HIS A 248 11.43 -9.87 6.71
N THR A 249 11.23 -8.57 6.55
CA THR A 249 11.65 -7.54 7.50
C THR A 249 10.39 -6.91 8.09
N PRO A 250 10.06 -7.13 9.37
CA PRO A 250 8.91 -6.50 10.00
C PRO A 250 9.11 -4.98 10.09
N ASN A 251 8.05 -4.21 9.84
CA ASN A 251 8.12 -2.75 9.75
C ASN A 251 8.01 -2.11 11.15
N THR A 252 9.02 -2.35 12.00
CA THR A 252 9.02 -2.02 13.44
C THR A 252 10.02 -0.94 13.86
N SER A 253 10.64 -0.25 12.90
CA SER A 253 11.68 0.76 13.16
C SER A 253 11.25 1.83 14.18
N LEU A 254 9.99 2.26 14.14
CA LEU A 254 9.40 3.26 15.05
C LEU A 254 9.30 2.78 16.51
N PHE A 255 9.25 1.47 16.74
CA PHE A 255 8.96 0.87 18.05
C PHE A 255 10.18 0.28 18.74
N LYS A 256 11.36 0.34 18.10
CA LYS A 256 12.62 -0.15 18.68
C LYS A 256 12.92 0.57 19.99
N GLY A 257 13.18 -0.21 21.04
CA GLY A 257 13.42 0.30 22.39
C GLY A 257 12.17 0.74 23.16
N GLN A 258 10.99 0.69 22.53
CA GLN A 258 9.70 1.02 23.16
C GLN A 258 8.82 -0.23 23.37
N LEU A 259 8.95 -1.24 22.50
CA LEU A 259 8.30 -2.53 22.59
C LEU A 259 9.33 -3.66 22.64
N GLU A 260 8.93 -4.79 23.22
CA GLU A 260 9.65 -6.05 23.10
C GLU A 260 9.58 -6.55 21.65
N LEU A 261 10.76 -6.77 21.05
CA LEU A 261 10.90 -7.32 19.71
C LEU A 261 11.71 -8.61 19.77
N ASP A 262 11.40 -9.57 18.91
CA ASP A 262 12.20 -10.78 18.77
C ASP A 262 13.56 -10.48 18.09
N GLU A 263 14.42 -11.50 17.97
CA GLU A 263 15.75 -11.37 17.37
C GLU A 263 15.73 -10.91 15.90
N VAL A 264 14.62 -11.13 15.19
CA VAL A 264 14.43 -10.73 13.79
C VAL A 264 13.84 -9.32 13.69
N GLY A 265 13.14 -8.88 14.73
CA GLY A 265 12.51 -7.56 14.88
C GLY A 265 10.98 -7.58 14.85
N TYR A 266 10.32 -8.74 14.92
CA TYR A 266 8.85 -8.82 15.03
C TYR A 266 8.41 -8.36 16.41
N ILE A 267 7.22 -7.75 16.50
CA ILE A 267 6.67 -7.36 17.81
C ILE A 267 6.26 -8.62 18.56
N VAL A 268 6.78 -8.80 19.78
CA VAL A 268 6.38 -9.91 20.64
C VAL A 268 5.02 -9.61 21.23
N THR A 269 4.06 -10.51 21.00
CA THR A 269 2.74 -10.50 21.61
C THR A 269 2.62 -11.59 22.68
N LYS A 270 1.73 -11.38 23.65
CA LYS A 270 1.41 -12.43 24.62
C LYS A 270 0.84 -13.66 23.90
N ALA A 271 1.11 -14.85 24.45
CA ALA A 271 0.68 -16.11 23.85
C ALA A 271 -0.82 -16.12 23.54
N ASN A 272 -1.18 -16.48 22.29
CA ASN A 272 -2.55 -16.49 21.77
C ASN A 272 -3.30 -15.14 21.91
N SER A 273 -2.58 -14.02 21.84
CA SER A 273 -3.12 -12.67 21.98
C SER A 273 -2.48 -11.71 20.97
N VAL A 274 -2.96 -10.47 20.98
CA VAL A 274 -2.47 -9.32 20.21
C VAL A 274 -1.89 -8.23 21.12
N GLU A 275 -1.90 -8.47 22.43
CA GLU A 275 -1.33 -7.58 23.44
C GLU A 275 0.19 -7.57 23.37
N THR A 276 0.77 -6.36 23.33
CA THR A 276 2.23 -6.17 23.34
C THR A 276 2.77 -6.06 24.77
N SER A 277 4.07 -5.75 24.91
CA SER A 277 4.71 -5.45 26.19
C SER A 277 4.21 -4.15 26.85
N VAL A 278 3.50 -3.28 26.12
CA VAL A 278 2.92 -2.03 26.62
C VAL A 278 1.39 -2.15 26.62
N GLU A 279 0.79 -1.96 27.80
CA GLU A 279 -0.66 -2.00 27.96
C GLU A 279 -1.37 -0.96 27.07
N GLY A 280 -2.52 -1.28 26.50
CA GLY A 280 -3.23 -0.38 25.56
C GLY A 280 -2.53 -0.19 24.22
N VAL A 281 -1.46 -0.95 23.94
CA VAL A 281 -0.83 -1.05 22.61
C VAL A 281 -0.94 -2.50 22.13
N TYR A 282 -1.47 -2.65 20.92
CA TYR A 282 -1.73 -3.95 20.30
C TYR A 282 -1.00 -4.06 18.97
N ALA A 283 -0.60 -5.26 18.58
CA ALA A 283 0.01 -5.54 17.29
C ALA A 283 -0.83 -6.55 16.50
N ALA A 284 -1.01 -6.32 15.20
CA ALA A 284 -1.84 -7.16 14.34
C ALA A 284 -1.23 -7.36 12.94
N GLY A 285 -1.50 -8.53 12.35
CA GLY A 285 -0.96 -8.95 11.06
C GLY A 285 0.54 -9.25 11.10
N ASP A 286 1.17 -9.17 9.94
CA ASP A 286 2.55 -9.61 9.71
C ASP A 286 3.61 -8.87 10.55
N VAL A 287 3.28 -7.77 11.23
CA VAL A 287 4.24 -7.09 12.12
C VAL A 287 4.58 -7.92 13.37
N GLN A 288 3.70 -8.85 13.74
CA GLN A 288 3.84 -9.78 14.87
C GLN A 288 3.69 -11.27 14.46
N ASP A 289 3.24 -11.54 13.22
CA ASP A 289 3.09 -12.90 12.70
C ASP A 289 4.22 -13.22 11.70
N HIS A 290 5.16 -14.05 12.10
CA HIS A 290 6.20 -14.60 11.23
C HIS A 290 5.84 -15.99 10.68
N GLU A 291 4.77 -16.62 11.16
CA GLU A 291 4.41 -18.00 10.86
C GLU A 291 3.46 -18.07 9.66
N PHE A 292 2.29 -17.43 9.71
CA PHE A 292 1.25 -17.60 8.69
C PHE A 292 1.36 -16.58 7.55
N ARG A 293 1.47 -15.29 7.88
CA ARG A 293 1.65 -14.19 6.90
C ARG A 293 0.65 -14.23 5.74
N GLN A 294 -0.63 -14.40 6.07
CA GLN A 294 -1.73 -14.40 5.09
C GLN A 294 -2.64 -13.20 5.30
N ALA A 295 -3.24 -12.70 4.22
CA ALA A 295 -4.20 -11.60 4.30
C ALA A 295 -5.38 -11.91 5.25
N ILE A 296 -5.85 -13.16 5.26
CA ILE A 296 -6.96 -13.59 6.11
C ILE A 296 -6.56 -13.76 7.58
N SER A 297 -5.34 -14.25 7.88
CA SER A 297 -4.84 -14.29 9.27
C SER A 297 -4.59 -12.88 9.82
N ALA A 298 -4.06 -11.99 8.97
CA ALA A 298 -3.89 -10.58 9.30
C ALA A 298 -5.22 -9.88 9.57
N ALA A 299 -6.26 -10.12 8.75
CA ALA A 299 -7.60 -9.62 9.02
C ALA A 299 -8.14 -10.12 10.37
N GLY A 300 -7.98 -11.42 10.66
CA GLY A 300 -8.39 -12.01 11.94
C GLY A 300 -7.73 -11.35 13.16
N THR A 301 -6.41 -11.17 13.12
CA THR A 301 -5.67 -10.49 14.21
C THR A 301 -6.00 -9.00 14.30
N GLY A 302 -6.35 -8.34 13.19
CA GLY A 302 -6.89 -6.98 13.19
C GLY A 302 -8.20 -6.85 13.96
N CYS A 303 -9.13 -7.79 13.77
CA CYS A 303 -10.35 -7.90 14.56
C CYS A 303 -10.04 -8.08 16.06
N MET A 304 -9.14 -9.01 16.40
CA MET A 304 -8.73 -9.23 17.79
C MET A 304 -8.16 -7.96 18.42
N ALA A 305 -7.33 -7.19 17.70
CA ALA A 305 -6.73 -5.97 18.21
C ALA A 305 -7.76 -4.87 18.49
N ALA A 306 -8.70 -4.66 17.58
CA ALA A 306 -9.77 -3.68 17.80
C ALA A 306 -10.68 -4.05 18.99
N MET A 307 -11.06 -5.32 19.11
CA MET A 307 -11.88 -5.78 20.24
C MET A 307 -11.12 -5.71 21.57
N SER A 308 -9.81 -5.98 21.56
CA SER A 308 -8.98 -5.87 22.77
C SER A 308 -8.80 -4.40 23.19
N ALA A 309 -8.56 -3.51 22.23
CA ALA A 309 -8.51 -2.07 22.45
C ALA A 309 -9.84 -1.52 23.01
N GLU A 310 -10.97 -1.88 22.40
CA GLU A 310 -12.30 -1.50 22.88
C GLU A 310 -12.52 -1.93 24.33
N ARG A 311 -12.30 -3.21 24.65
CA ARG A 311 -12.47 -3.74 26.01
C ARG A 311 -11.60 -3.02 27.02
N TRP A 312 -10.36 -2.73 26.66
CA TRP A 312 -9.43 -2.03 27.54
C TRP A 312 -9.84 -0.56 27.75
N LEU A 313 -10.24 0.14 26.69
CA LEU A 313 -10.74 1.51 26.78
C LEU A 313 -12.02 1.58 27.64
N SER A 314 -12.92 0.60 27.48
CA SER A 314 -14.13 0.43 28.29
C SER A 314 -13.77 0.21 29.76
N ALA A 315 -12.89 -0.74 30.06
CA ALA A 315 -12.48 -1.06 31.42
C ALA A 315 -11.71 0.07 32.13
N THR A 316 -11.04 0.93 31.36
CA THR A 316 -10.30 2.09 31.88
C THR A 316 -11.10 3.39 31.89
N ASN A 317 -12.37 3.37 31.47
CA ASN A 317 -13.24 4.54 31.31
C ASN A 317 -12.62 5.66 30.46
N LEU A 318 -11.92 5.29 29.39
CA LEU A 318 -11.27 6.22 28.46
C LEU A 318 -12.05 6.41 27.15
N ILE A 319 -13.17 5.70 26.96
CA ILE A 319 -14.00 5.83 25.75
C ILE A 319 -14.73 7.18 25.77
N GLN A 320 -14.56 7.91 24.67
CA GLN A 320 -15.48 8.94 24.23
C GLN A 320 -16.35 8.36 23.10
N GLU A 321 -17.64 8.10 23.38
CA GLU A 321 -18.53 7.54 22.36
C GLU A 321 -18.83 8.54 21.24
N TYR A 322 -18.81 8.05 20.00
CA TYR A 322 -19.20 8.79 18.81
C TYR A 322 -20.40 8.12 18.14
N HIS A 323 -21.56 8.76 18.19
CA HIS A 323 -22.72 8.27 17.46
C HIS A 323 -22.65 8.74 16.02
N GLN A 324 -22.60 7.79 15.09
CA GLN A 324 -22.71 8.11 13.67
C GLN A 324 -24.13 8.57 13.34
N HIS A 325 -24.26 9.75 12.73
CA HIS A 325 -25.45 10.10 11.97
C HIS A 325 -25.31 9.48 10.58
N LEU A 326 -25.70 8.21 10.45
CA LEU A 326 -25.87 7.60 9.14
C LEU A 326 -27.04 8.32 8.46
N GLU A 327 -26.78 9.07 7.38
CA GLU A 327 -27.87 9.49 6.50
C GLU A 327 -28.64 8.23 6.03
N PRO A 328 -29.98 8.28 5.96
CA PRO A 328 -30.76 7.12 5.56
C PRO A 328 -30.23 6.59 4.22
N GLU A 329 -29.91 5.30 4.17
CA GLU A 329 -29.47 4.64 2.95
C GLU A 329 -30.50 4.92 1.84
N GLN A 330 -30.10 5.70 0.83
CA GLN A 330 -30.76 5.59 -0.46
C GLN A 330 -30.58 4.13 -0.92
N PRO A 331 -31.62 3.47 -1.46
CA PRO A 331 -31.51 2.08 -1.87
C PRO A 331 -30.31 1.94 -2.80
N VAL A 332 -29.31 1.18 -2.38
CA VAL A 332 -28.21 0.81 -3.27
C VAL A 332 -28.84 -0.06 -4.34
N ALA A 333 -29.16 0.55 -5.49
CA ALA A 333 -29.46 -0.20 -6.70
C ALA A 333 -28.33 -1.23 -6.85
N LYS A 334 -28.71 -2.50 -7.06
CA LYS A 334 -27.75 -3.56 -7.41
C LYS A 334 -26.71 -2.95 -8.32
N ALA A 335 -25.46 -2.96 -7.89
CA ALA A 335 -24.34 -2.55 -8.72
C ALA A 335 -24.20 -3.57 -9.86
N THR A 336 -25.07 -3.50 -10.86
CA THR A 336 -24.62 -3.56 -12.24
C THR A 336 -23.45 -2.60 -12.32
N GLN A 337 -22.32 -3.08 -12.83
CA GLN A 337 -21.15 -2.26 -13.13
C GLN A 337 -21.57 -1.12 -14.06
N THR A 338 -22.07 -0.03 -13.51
CA THR A 338 -21.98 1.28 -14.13
C THR A 338 -20.58 1.76 -13.80
N ALA A 339 -19.70 1.68 -14.80
CA ALA A 339 -18.46 2.44 -14.80
C ALA A 339 -18.73 3.83 -14.23
N GLU A 340 -17.90 4.31 -13.30
CA GLU A 340 -17.89 5.72 -12.94
C GLU A 340 -17.91 6.52 -14.26
N GLU A 341 -18.99 7.25 -14.52
CA GLU A 341 -19.05 8.09 -15.71
C GLU A 341 -17.89 9.09 -15.62
N LYS A 342 -16.94 8.92 -16.53
CA LYS A 342 -15.80 9.81 -16.71
C LYS A 342 -16.38 11.23 -16.86
N PRO A 343 -15.98 12.23 -16.06
CA PRO A 343 -16.46 13.58 -16.24
C PRO A 343 -16.18 14.00 -17.69
N ALA A 344 -17.23 14.33 -18.43
CA ALA A 344 -17.11 14.70 -19.83
C ALA A 344 -16.19 15.93 -19.96
N ALA A 345 -15.34 15.94 -20.98
CA ALA A 345 -14.48 17.09 -21.25
C ALA A 345 -15.34 18.35 -21.40
N THR A 346 -14.94 19.44 -20.75
CA THR A 346 -15.67 20.71 -20.79
C THR A 346 -15.68 21.23 -22.22
N THR A 347 -16.88 21.49 -22.74
CA THR A 347 -17.14 22.04 -24.08
C THR A 347 -17.42 23.54 -24.00
N ALA A 348 -17.51 24.21 -25.15
CA ALA A 348 -17.87 25.62 -25.21
C ALA A 348 -19.22 25.95 -24.54
N GLU A 349 -20.15 25.00 -24.54
CA GLU A 349 -21.50 25.15 -23.96
C GLU A 349 -21.55 24.87 -22.46
N SER A 350 -20.55 24.14 -21.92
CA SER A 350 -20.48 23.75 -20.51
C SER A 350 -19.37 24.46 -19.73
N PHE A 351 -18.63 25.37 -20.37
CA PHE A 351 -17.57 26.14 -19.74
C PHE A 351 -18.13 27.36 -19.00
N ASP A 352 -17.83 27.45 -17.70
CA ASP A 352 -18.04 28.64 -16.89
C ASP A 352 -16.74 29.00 -16.18
N ILE A 353 -16.21 30.19 -16.50
CA ILE A 353 -14.97 30.71 -15.96
C ILE A 353 -14.99 30.88 -14.43
N ASN A 354 -16.16 31.05 -13.81
CA ASN A 354 -16.24 31.23 -12.36
C ASN A 354 -16.00 29.92 -11.60
N ASN A 355 -16.20 28.77 -12.25
CA ASN A 355 -16.01 27.47 -11.64
C ASN A 355 -14.56 27.27 -11.20
N THR A 356 -14.40 26.60 -10.06
CA THR A 356 -13.09 26.15 -9.58
C THR A 356 -12.61 24.96 -10.39
N ARG A 357 -13.49 24.02 -10.76
CA ARG A 357 -13.10 22.72 -11.35
C ARG A 357 -13.48 22.64 -12.84
N HIS A 358 -12.55 22.15 -13.64
CA HIS A 358 -12.63 22.08 -15.10
C HIS A 358 -12.00 20.78 -15.63
N PHE A 359 -12.41 20.34 -16.82
CA PHE A 359 -11.93 19.09 -17.43
C PHE A 359 -11.56 19.27 -18.89
N GLY A 360 -10.41 18.74 -19.29
CA GLY A 360 -9.99 18.65 -20.69
C GLY A 360 -9.38 19.92 -21.28
N GLY A 361 -8.83 19.76 -22.48
CA GLY A 361 -8.01 20.78 -23.13
C GLY A 361 -8.69 22.09 -23.52
N TYR A 362 -10.01 22.08 -23.76
CA TYR A 362 -10.75 23.30 -24.10
C TYR A 362 -10.77 24.29 -22.93
N ALA A 363 -11.17 23.83 -21.74
CA ALA A 363 -11.21 24.67 -20.55
C ALA A 363 -9.81 25.20 -20.20
N LEU A 364 -8.78 24.36 -20.31
CA LEU A 364 -7.40 24.80 -20.07
C LEU A 364 -7.02 26.00 -20.95
N ARG A 365 -7.22 25.88 -22.27
CA ARG A 365 -6.89 26.95 -23.22
C ARG A 365 -7.68 28.23 -22.90
N LYS A 366 -8.96 28.10 -22.57
CA LYS A 366 -9.80 29.25 -22.20
C LYS A 366 -9.31 29.95 -20.95
N LEU A 367 -9.01 29.21 -19.88
CA LEU A 367 -8.52 29.77 -18.64
C LEU A 367 -7.16 30.45 -18.81
N PHE A 368 -6.26 29.90 -19.63
CA PHE A 368 -4.96 30.51 -19.94
C PHE A 368 -5.06 31.87 -20.63
N HIS A 369 -6.15 32.13 -21.36
CA HIS A 369 -6.35 33.39 -22.09
C HIS A 369 -7.22 34.39 -21.33
N ASP A 370 -8.23 33.87 -20.62
CA ASP A 370 -9.36 34.67 -20.15
C ASP A 370 -9.38 34.85 -18.61
N SER A 371 -8.46 34.22 -17.86
CA SER A 371 -8.40 34.31 -16.38
C SER A 371 -7.01 34.67 -15.85
N ASP A 372 -6.99 35.49 -14.79
CA ASP A 372 -5.80 35.88 -14.03
C ASP A 372 -5.60 35.02 -12.76
N ARG A 373 -6.56 34.15 -12.42
CA ARG A 373 -6.45 33.25 -11.25
C ARG A 373 -5.35 32.23 -11.47
N LEU A 374 -4.71 31.81 -10.38
CA LEU A 374 -3.76 30.69 -10.40
C LEU A 374 -4.43 29.44 -10.99
N ILE A 375 -3.82 28.88 -12.04
CA ILE A 375 -4.31 27.68 -12.73
C ILE A 375 -3.46 26.49 -12.28
N MET A 376 -4.09 25.53 -11.63
CA MET A 376 -3.53 24.25 -11.23
C MET A 376 -4.00 23.16 -12.20
N VAL A 377 -3.08 22.54 -12.92
CA VAL A 377 -3.36 21.53 -13.95
C VAL A 377 -2.85 20.19 -13.49
N LYS A 378 -3.74 19.19 -13.40
CA LYS A 378 -3.42 17.80 -13.06
C LYS A 378 -3.45 16.95 -14.32
N TYR A 379 -2.31 16.39 -14.68
CA TYR A 379 -2.15 15.46 -15.79
C TYR A 379 -2.28 14.02 -15.27
N VAL A 380 -3.20 13.25 -15.84
CA VAL A 380 -3.53 11.86 -15.45
C VAL A 380 -3.65 10.95 -16.66
N SER A 381 -3.54 9.64 -16.42
CA SER A 381 -3.98 8.60 -17.35
C SER A 381 -4.99 7.68 -16.64
N PRO A 382 -6.02 7.15 -17.35
CA PRO A 382 -6.97 6.18 -16.82
C PRO A 382 -6.33 4.92 -16.20
N THR A 383 -5.16 4.51 -16.67
CA THR A 383 -4.48 3.29 -16.21
C THR A 383 -3.47 3.55 -15.07
N CYS A 384 -3.30 4.81 -14.65
CA CYS A 384 -2.34 5.23 -13.65
C CYS A 384 -2.83 4.95 -12.21
N GLY A 385 -2.24 3.94 -11.56
CA GLY A 385 -2.51 3.60 -10.15
C GLY A 385 -2.31 4.79 -9.18
N PRO A 386 -1.14 5.44 -9.15
CA PRO A 386 -0.89 6.58 -8.26
C PRO A 386 -1.83 7.78 -8.49
N CYS A 387 -2.37 7.95 -9.70
CA CYS A 387 -3.32 9.01 -10.03
C CYS A 387 -4.66 8.83 -9.28
N ARG A 388 -5.07 7.56 -9.02
CA ARG A 388 -6.26 7.25 -8.20
C ARG A 388 -6.03 7.64 -6.74
N THR A 389 -4.84 7.35 -6.19
CA THR A 389 -4.46 7.78 -4.84
C THR A 389 -4.38 9.30 -4.70
N LEU A 390 -3.93 10.01 -5.74
CA LEU A 390 -3.79 11.47 -5.72
C LEU A 390 -5.14 12.22 -5.75
N LYS A 391 -6.14 11.69 -6.44
CA LYS A 391 -7.46 12.34 -6.63
C LYS A 391 -8.11 12.80 -5.31
N PRO A 392 -8.27 11.97 -4.26
CA PRO A 392 -8.88 12.42 -3.00
C PRO A 392 -8.02 13.46 -2.25
N ILE A 393 -6.69 13.39 -2.37
CA ILE A 393 -5.77 14.38 -1.76
C ILE A 393 -6.00 15.74 -2.40
N LEU A 394 -5.94 15.80 -3.74
CA LEU A 394 -6.12 17.06 -4.48
C LEU A 394 -7.54 17.60 -4.35
N ASN A 395 -8.56 16.75 -4.27
CA ASN A 395 -9.92 17.23 -4.06
C ASN A 395 -10.01 18.05 -2.77
N LYS A 396 -9.50 17.50 -1.66
CA LYS A 396 -9.45 18.22 -0.37
C LYS A 396 -8.66 19.53 -0.44
N VAL A 397 -7.56 19.57 -1.21
CA VAL A 397 -6.79 20.81 -1.41
C VAL A 397 -7.62 21.82 -2.19
N VAL A 398 -8.21 21.43 -3.32
CA VAL A 398 -8.98 22.31 -4.19
C VAL A 398 -10.21 22.87 -3.46
N ASP A 399 -10.86 22.07 -2.60
CA ASP A 399 -11.98 22.52 -1.77
C ASP A 399 -11.56 23.63 -0.78
N GLU A 400 -10.34 23.60 -0.24
CA GLU A 400 -9.81 24.67 0.63
C GLU A 400 -9.58 26.00 -0.11
N PHE A 401 -9.40 25.95 -1.43
CA PHE A 401 -9.14 27.10 -2.29
C PHE A 401 -10.28 27.36 -3.30
N GLU A 402 -11.49 26.90 -2.98
CA GLU A 402 -12.68 27.12 -3.80
C GLU A 402 -12.88 28.62 -4.09
N GLY A 403 -13.14 28.96 -5.35
CA GLY A 403 -13.28 30.34 -5.80
C GLY A 403 -11.97 31.14 -5.92
N LYS A 404 -10.83 30.59 -5.45
CA LYS A 404 -9.51 31.27 -5.51
C LYS A 404 -8.63 30.78 -6.65
N ILE A 405 -8.69 29.50 -7.01
CA ILE A 405 -7.87 28.90 -8.07
C ILE A 405 -8.71 28.27 -9.18
N HIS A 406 -8.15 28.08 -10.38
CA HIS A 406 -8.70 27.11 -11.32
C HIS A 406 -7.99 25.78 -11.17
N PHE A 407 -8.75 24.70 -11.09
CA PHE A 407 -8.27 23.33 -11.11
C PHE A 407 -8.74 22.67 -12.40
N VAL A 408 -7.79 22.20 -13.22
CA VAL A 408 -8.06 21.56 -14.50
C VAL A 408 -7.50 20.14 -14.49
N GLU A 409 -8.33 19.14 -14.79
CA GLU A 409 -7.85 17.77 -15.00
C GLU A 409 -7.71 17.50 -16.51
N ILE A 410 -6.51 17.05 -16.92
CA ILE A 410 -6.17 16.68 -18.29
C ILE A 410 -5.88 15.17 -18.32
N ASP A 411 -6.66 14.45 -19.13
CA ASP A 411 -6.36 13.08 -19.49
C ASP A 411 -5.35 13.07 -20.65
N ILE A 412 -4.14 12.58 -20.40
CA ILE A 412 -3.06 12.58 -21.39
C ILE A 412 -3.31 11.63 -22.56
N GLU A 413 -4.21 10.64 -22.42
CA GLU A 413 -4.59 9.74 -23.50
C GLU A 413 -5.62 10.41 -24.42
N ALA A 414 -6.47 11.29 -23.87
CA ALA A 414 -7.46 12.05 -24.62
C ALA A 414 -6.90 13.33 -25.26
N ASP A 415 -5.97 14.01 -24.56
CA ASP A 415 -5.34 15.27 -24.97
C ASP A 415 -3.79 15.15 -25.05
N PRO A 416 -3.22 14.27 -25.90
CA PRO A 416 -1.78 13.97 -25.91
C PRO A 416 -0.91 15.19 -26.27
N GLU A 417 -1.39 16.05 -27.17
CA GLU A 417 -0.67 17.26 -27.59
C GLU A 417 -0.50 18.25 -26.43
N ILE A 418 -1.46 18.32 -25.51
CA ILE A 418 -1.39 19.21 -24.34
C ILE A 418 -0.32 18.73 -23.36
N ALA A 419 -0.27 17.42 -23.13
CA ALA A 419 0.78 16.82 -22.29
C ALA A 419 2.17 17.00 -22.91
N GLN A 420 2.29 16.84 -24.23
CA GLN A 420 3.54 17.03 -24.96
C GLN A 420 4.03 18.49 -24.89
N ASN A 421 3.15 19.45 -25.17
CA ASN A 421 3.48 20.88 -25.09
C ASN A 421 3.83 21.33 -23.68
N ALA A 422 3.20 20.72 -22.66
CA ALA A 422 3.50 20.94 -21.26
C ALA A 422 4.75 20.20 -20.75
N MET A 423 5.47 19.49 -21.65
CA MET A 423 6.66 18.69 -21.34
C MET A 423 6.44 17.66 -20.21
N VAL A 424 5.24 17.08 -20.15
CA VAL A 424 4.86 16.07 -19.16
C VAL A 424 5.38 14.70 -19.59
N THR A 425 6.37 14.19 -18.87
CA THR A 425 7.03 12.90 -19.16
C THR A 425 6.51 11.73 -18.32
N GLY A 426 5.52 11.95 -17.45
CA GLY A 426 4.95 10.93 -16.58
C GLY A 426 3.74 11.41 -15.78
N THR A 427 2.92 10.47 -15.31
CA THR A 427 1.72 10.75 -14.50
C THR A 427 1.80 10.08 -13.12
N PRO A 428 1.19 10.69 -12.07
CA PRO A 428 0.57 12.00 -12.08
C PRO A 428 1.62 13.12 -12.10
N THR A 429 1.32 14.21 -12.81
CA THR A 429 2.08 15.46 -12.75
C THR A 429 1.09 16.60 -12.50
N VAL A 430 1.43 17.53 -11.61
CA VAL A 430 0.65 18.73 -11.36
C VAL A 430 1.50 19.95 -11.70
N GLN A 431 1.01 20.84 -12.56
CA GLN A 431 1.67 22.09 -12.90
C GLN A 431 0.83 23.28 -12.45
N PHE A 432 1.51 24.35 -12.06
CA PHE A 432 0.89 25.61 -11.66
C PHE A 432 1.26 26.68 -12.66
N PHE A 433 0.26 27.41 -13.14
CA PHE A 433 0.42 28.45 -14.14
C PHE A 433 -0.23 29.74 -13.68
N LYS A 434 0.37 30.85 -14.12
CA LYS A 434 -0.19 32.19 -13.97
C LYS A 434 0.46 33.10 -15.00
N ASP A 435 -0.27 34.10 -15.49
CA ASP A 435 0.24 35.08 -16.46
C ASP A 435 0.86 34.42 -17.70
N LYS A 436 0.32 33.26 -18.10
CA LYS A 436 0.79 32.40 -19.21
C LYS A 436 2.17 31.78 -19.01
N GLU A 437 2.73 31.85 -17.81
CA GLU A 437 3.98 31.21 -17.43
C GLU A 437 3.76 30.01 -16.50
N ILE A 438 4.66 29.03 -16.58
CA ILE A 438 4.71 27.93 -15.63
C ILE A 438 5.46 28.39 -14.38
N LEU A 439 4.79 28.38 -13.24
CA LEU A 439 5.36 28.80 -11.96
C LEU A 439 6.17 27.69 -11.32
N THR A 440 5.61 26.48 -11.31
CA THR A 440 6.27 25.28 -10.78
C THR A 440 5.56 24.00 -11.24
N GLN A 441 6.21 22.87 -11.01
CA GLN A 441 5.64 21.55 -11.24
C GLN A 441 5.95 20.58 -10.09
N LEU A 442 4.97 19.76 -9.75
CA LEU A 442 5.05 18.69 -8.77
C LEU A 442 4.83 17.36 -9.50
N LYS A 443 5.91 16.59 -9.66
CA LYS A 443 5.88 15.28 -10.31
C LYS A 443 5.65 14.17 -9.28
N GLY A 444 4.80 13.20 -9.62
CA GLY A 444 4.46 12.07 -8.76
C GLY A 444 3.46 12.42 -7.66
N LEU A 445 3.30 11.48 -6.72
CA LEU A 445 2.43 11.63 -5.56
C LEU A 445 3.11 12.53 -4.51
N LYS A 446 2.47 13.65 -4.13
CA LYS A 446 2.95 14.57 -3.08
C LYS A 446 1.98 14.65 -1.90
N GLN A 447 2.48 15.11 -0.76
CA GLN A 447 1.63 15.33 0.41
C GLN A 447 0.68 16.50 0.21
N LYS A 448 -0.40 16.53 1.00
CA LYS A 448 -1.40 17.59 0.95
C LYS A 448 -0.77 18.97 1.21
N SER A 449 0.12 19.09 2.20
CA SER A 449 0.80 20.35 2.50
C SER A 449 1.62 20.86 1.34
N GLU A 450 2.29 20.02 0.56
CA GLU A 450 3.12 20.47 -0.56
C GLU A 450 2.29 21.23 -1.60
N TYR A 451 1.11 20.70 -1.95
CA TYR A 451 0.17 21.40 -2.85
C TYR A 451 -0.37 22.68 -2.21
N ARG A 452 -0.77 22.62 -0.94
CA ARG A 452 -1.29 23.77 -0.20
C ARG A 452 -0.27 24.90 -0.10
N GLN A 453 0.94 24.61 0.33
CA GLN A 453 2.06 25.57 0.43
C GLN A 453 2.40 26.17 -0.93
N THR A 454 2.34 25.35 -2.00
CA THR A 454 2.54 25.84 -3.36
C THR A 454 1.46 26.85 -3.75
N ILE A 455 0.18 26.52 -3.52
CA ILE A 455 -0.94 27.44 -3.80
C ILE A 455 -0.83 28.71 -2.96
N GLU A 456 -0.62 28.59 -1.65
CA GLU A 456 -0.48 29.72 -0.73
C GLU A 456 0.68 30.62 -1.15
N LYS A 457 1.85 30.06 -1.48
CA LYS A 457 3.01 30.82 -1.98
C LYS A 457 2.65 31.73 -3.15
N TYR A 458 1.91 31.21 -4.14
CA TYR A 458 1.60 31.95 -5.36
C TYR A 458 0.35 32.84 -5.25
N LEU A 459 -0.58 32.54 -4.34
CA LEU A 459 -1.68 33.47 -3.99
C LEU A 459 -1.20 34.63 -3.10
N THR A 460 -0.20 34.42 -2.25
CA THR A 460 0.30 35.49 -1.36
C THR A 460 1.21 36.47 -2.09
N ALA A 461 1.97 36.00 -3.09
CA ALA A 461 2.75 36.85 -3.99
C ALA A 461 1.89 37.87 -4.75
N GLU A 462 0.61 37.55 -4.98
CA GLU A 462 -0.40 38.38 -5.64
C GLU A 462 -0.77 39.63 -4.80
N VAL A 463 -0.88 39.46 -3.48
CA VAL A 463 -1.19 40.56 -2.54
C VAL A 463 -0.01 41.53 -2.40
N ALA A 464 1.22 41.04 -2.59
CA ALA A 464 2.42 41.87 -2.55
C ALA A 464 2.69 42.64 -3.86
N ALA A 465 2.22 42.15 -5.01
CA ALA A 465 2.38 42.80 -6.31
C ALA A 465 1.26 43.81 -6.66
N SER A 466 0.14 43.78 -5.92
CA SER A 466 -0.99 44.71 -6.05
C SER A 466 -1.00 45.87 -5.03
N LYS A 467 0.09 46.03 -4.26
CA LYS A 467 0.40 47.21 -3.45
C LYS A 467 1.59 47.93 -4.06
#